data_AF-A0A5C6C6N9-F1
#
_entry.id   AF-A0A5C6C6N9-F1
#
_cell.length_a   1.000
_cell.length_b   1.000
_cell.length_c   1.000
_cell.angle_alpha   90.00
_cell.angle_beta   90.00
_cell.angle_gamma   90.00
#
_symmetry.space_group_name_H-M   'P 1'
#
loop_
_entity.id
_entity.type
_entity.pdbx_description
1 polymer ?
#
loop_
_entity_poly.entity_id
_entity_poly.type
_entity_poly.pdbx_seq_one_letter_code
_entity_poly.pdbx_strand_id
1 'polypeptide(L)' 'MLINFFAIGQFVHLDGSGVGVVVMLPDDTEVPDGHIGVWFGTTTETGRPVICTVPIEYIEPTPDPIVQH' A
#
# COMPACT_ATOMS: atom_id res chain seq x y z
N MET A 1 10.95 -15.18 -12.59
CA MET A 1 10.75 -13.75 -12.85
C MET A 1 9.35 -13.44 -12.36
N LEU A 2 9.21 -13.04 -11.10
CA LEU A 2 7.91 -12.60 -10.59
C LEU A 2 7.64 -11.23 -11.22
N ILE A 3 6.53 -11.12 -11.93
CA ILE A 3 6.06 -9.87 -12.51
C ILE A 3 5.68 -8.97 -11.32
N ASN A 4 6.33 -7.82 -11.15
CA ASN A 4 5.95 -6.85 -10.13
C ASN A 4 4.55 -6.31 -10.46
N PHE A 5 3.52 -6.80 -9.77
CA PHE A 5 2.12 -6.42 -9.97
C PHE A 5 1.75 -5.05 -9.36
N PHE A 6 2.67 -4.42 -8.62
CA PHE A 6 2.40 -3.19 -7.87
C PHE A 6 3.31 -2.04 -8.28
N ALA A 7 2.75 -0.83 -8.26
CA ALA A 7 3.46 0.42 -8.49
C ALA A 7 3.23 1.41 -7.34
N ILE A 8 4.23 2.25 -7.07
CA ILE A 8 4.06 3.39 -6.13
C ILE A 8 2.92 4.28 -6.60
N GLY A 9 2.05 4.66 -5.67
CA GLY A 9 0.84 5.47 -5.92
C GLY A 9 -0.37 4.65 -6.35
N GLN A 10 -0.24 3.34 -6.54
CA GLN A 10 -1.37 2.47 -6.84
C GLN A 10 -2.30 2.34 -5.63
N PHE A 11 -3.61 2.46 -5.87
CA PHE A 11 -4.63 2.16 -4.88
C PHE A 11 -4.83 0.65 -4.78
N VAL A 12 -4.90 0.17 -3.53
CA VAL A 12 -5.03 -1.25 -3.18
C VAL A 12 -6.07 -1.45 -2.09
N HIS A 13 -6.70 -2.61 -2.04
CA HIS A 13 -7.64 -3.01 -0.99
C HIS A 13 -7.02 -4.09 -0.11
N LEU A 14 -7.20 -3.95 1.20
CA LEU A 14 -6.87 -4.95 2.20
C LEU A 14 -8.12 -5.24 3.03
N ASP A 15 -8.52 -6.51 3.09
CA ASP A 15 -9.68 -6.91 3.89
C ASP A 15 -9.53 -6.49 5.36
N GLY A 16 -10.60 -5.99 5.94
CA GLY A 16 -10.63 -5.40 7.28
C GLY A 16 -9.95 -4.01 7.45
N SER A 17 -9.14 -3.55 6.50
CA SER A 17 -8.46 -2.23 6.56
C SER A 17 -8.99 -1.22 5.53
N GLY A 18 -9.60 -1.69 4.44
CA GLY A 18 -10.16 -0.84 3.39
C GLY A 18 -9.15 -0.49 2.30
N VAL A 19 -9.30 0.70 1.70
CA VAL A 19 -8.46 1.17 0.59
C VAL A 19 -7.23 1.90 1.13
N GLY A 20 -6.06 1.55 0.59
CA GLY A 20 -4.78 2.21 0.86
C GLY A 20 -4.02 2.52 -0.43
N VAL A 21 -2.85 3.13 -0.28
CA VAL A 21 -1.95 3.49 -1.37
C VAL A 21 -0.60 2.84 -1.18
N VAL A 22 -0.07 2.20 -2.22
CA VAL A 22 1.28 1.64 -2.23
C VAL A 22 2.30 2.78 -2.20
N VAL A 23 3.19 2.77 -1.20
CA VAL A 23 4.20 3.80 -0.98
C VAL A 23 5.63 3.25 -0.87
N MET A 24 5.79 1.93 -0.75
CA MET A 24 7.09 1.23 -0.83
C MET A 24 6.93 -0.11 -1.55
N LEU A 25 7.95 -0.51 -2.30
CA LEU A 25 7.97 -1.76 -3.07
C LEU A 25 8.77 -2.85 -2.33
N PRO A 26 8.67 -4.13 -2.75
CA PRO A 26 9.34 -5.24 -2.06
C PRO A 26 10.87 -5.15 -2.03
N ASP A 27 11.47 -4.37 -2.94
CA ASP A 27 12.92 -4.17 -3.03
C ASP A 27 13.42 -2.98 -2.17
N ASP A 28 12.53 -2.28 -1.46
CA ASP A 28 12.91 -1.20 -0.53
C ASP A 28 13.51 -1.79 0.77
N THR A 29 14.57 -1.16 1.29
CA THR A 29 15.33 -1.68 2.44
C THR A 29 14.54 -1.80 3.75
N GLU A 30 13.39 -1.14 3.83
CA GLU A 30 12.51 -1.11 5.01
C GLU A 30 11.31 -2.07 4.88
N VAL A 31 11.18 -2.77 3.75
CA VAL A 31 10.07 -3.68 3.45
C VAL A 31 10.56 -5.13 3.50
N PRO A 32 9.94 -6.01 4.30
CA PRO A 32 10.31 -7.43 4.29
C PRO A 32 10.06 -8.08 2.93
N ASP A 33 10.83 -9.13 2.63
CA ASP A 33 10.63 -9.92 1.41
C ASP A 33 9.16 -10.37 1.27
N GLY A 34 8.61 -10.22 0.06
CA GLY A 34 7.22 -10.56 -0.24
C GLY A 34 6.17 -9.61 0.35
N HIS A 35 6.58 -8.46 0.90
CA HIS A 35 5.67 -7.43 1.38
C HIS A 35 5.73 -6.18 0.50
N ILE A 36 4.72 -5.33 0.66
CA ILE A 36 4.70 -3.96 0.15
C ILE A 36 4.36 -2.99 1.29
N GLY A 37 4.82 -1.75 1.20
CA GLY A 37 4.41 -0.69 2.12
C GLY A 37 3.14 -0.01 1.63
N VAL A 38 2.09 -0.01 2.46
CA VAL A 38 0.79 0.59 2.16
C VAL A 38 0.44 1.64 3.21
N TRP A 39 0.02 2.81 2.75
CA TRP A 39 -0.51 3.87 3.61
C TRP A 39 -2.03 3.93 3.49
N PHE A 40 -2.72 3.78 4.63
CA PHE A 40 -4.20 3.79 4.71
C PHE A 40 -4.77 5.13 5.20
N GLY A 41 -4.05 6.23 4.97
CA GLY A 41 -4.46 7.55 5.45
C GLY A 41 -4.25 7.80 6.94
N THR A 42 -3.70 6.83 7.68
CA THR A 42 -3.42 6.95 9.12
C THR A 42 -2.18 7.82 9.38
N THR A 43 -2.25 8.67 10.42
CA THR A 43 -1.14 9.51 10.87
C THR A 43 -0.91 9.39 12.37
N THR A 44 0.32 9.66 12.82
CA THR A 44 0.64 9.90 14.23
C THR A 44 -0.02 11.18 14.75
N GLU A 45 0.03 11.40 16.06
CA GLU A 45 -0.44 12.65 16.70
C GLU A 45 0.26 13.92 16.17
N THR A 46 1.47 13.77 15.64
CA THR A 46 2.25 14.85 15.02
C THR A 46 2.02 14.98 13.50
N GLY A 47 1.09 14.21 12.93
CA GLY A 47 0.75 14.27 11.51
C GLY A 47 1.70 13.49 10.60
N ARG A 48 2.59 12.64 11.13
CA ARG A 48 3.45 11.79 10.28
C ARG A 48 2.66 10.59 9.77
N PRO A 49 2.76 10.22 8.48
CA PRO A 49 2.06 9.05 7.96
C PRO A 49 2.58 7.75 8.61
N VAL A 50 1.67 6.83 8.89
CA VAL A 50 1.99 5.48 9.39
C VAL A 50 1.84 4.50 8.24
N ILE A 51 2.96 3.89 7.83
CA ILE A 51 3.01 2.92 6.73
C ILE A 51 2.95 1.52 7.31
N CYS A 52 2.08 0.67 6.76
CA CYS A 52 1.98 -0.73 7.12
C CYS A 52 2.69 -1.58 6.06
N THR A 53 3.56 -2.49 6.48
CA THR A 53 4.10 -3.53 5.59
C THR A 53 3.11 -4.69 5.52
N VAL A 54 2.64 -5.03 4.33
CA VAL A 54 1.57 -6.03 4.12
C VAL A 54 2.08 -7.11 3.16
N PRO A 55 1.86 -8.40 3.45
CA PRO A 55 2.12 -9.48 2.50
C PRO A 55 1.37 -9.27 1.20
N ILE A 56 2.05 -9.46 0.08
CA ILE A 56 1.48 -9.22 -1.25
C ILE A 56 0.22 -10.06 -1.50
N GLU A 57 0.15 -11.28 -0.96
CA GLU A 57 -0.99 -12.20 -1.13
C GLU A 57 -2.30 -11.73 -0.47
N TYR A 58 -2.24 -10.74 0.43
CA TYR A 58 -3.43 -10.17 1.09
C TYR A 58 -3.94 -8.89 0.40
N ILE A 59 -3.24 -8.44 -0.63
CA ILE A 59 -3.54 -7.21 -1.33
C ILE A 59 -4.35 -7.49 -2.60
N GLU A 60 -5.47 -6.80 -2.73
CA GLU A 60 -6.30 -6.84 -3.93
C GLU A 60 -6.22 -5.51 -4.72
N PRO A 61 -6.24 -5.54 -6.06
CA PRO A 61 -6.34 -4.31 -6.86
C PRO A 61 -7.67 -3.60 -6.62
N THR A 62 -7.67 -2.26 -6.63
CA THR A 62 -8.92 -1.47 -6.60
C THR A 62 -9.25 -0.91 -7.97
N PRO A 63 -10.52 -0.53 -8.21
CA PRO A 63 -10.84 0.40 -9.29
C PRO A 63 -10.09 1.73 -9.15
N ASP A 64 -9.97 2.46 -10.25
CA ASP A 64 -9.41 3.80 -10.25
C ASP A 64 -10.23 4.75 -9.34
N PRO A 65 -9.56 5.69 -8.65
CA PRO A 65 -10.24 6.62 -7.76
C PRO A 65 -11.13 7.60 -8.56
N ILE A 66 -12.25 7.98 -7.96
CA ILE A 66 -13.08 9.08 -8.46
C ILE A 66 -12.51 10.39 -7.92
N VAL A 67 -12.11 11.29 -8.81
CA VAL A 67 -11.64 12.64 -8.45
C VAL A 67 -12.84 13.58 -8.37
N GLN A 68 -13.02 14.22 -7.22
CA GLN A 68 -14.09 15.19 -6.97
C GLN A 68 -13.50 16.45 -6.32
N HIS A 69 -14.03 17.63 -6.70
CA HIS A 69 -13.62 18.95 -6.21
C HIS A 69 -14.49 19.44 -5.06
#